data_AF-A0A9Q0ZI88-F1
#
_entry.id   AF-A0A9Q0ZI88-F1
#
_cell.length_a   1.000
_cell.length_b   1.000
_cell.length_c   1.000
_cell.angle_alpha   90.00
_cell.angle_beta   90.00
_cell.angle_gamma   90.00
#
_symmetry.space_group_name_H-M   'P 1'
#
loop_
_entity.id
_entity.type
_entity.pdbx_description
1 polymer ?
#
loop_
_entity_poly.entity_id
_entity_poly.type
_entity_poly.pdbx_seq_one_letter_code
_entity_poly.pdbx_strand_id
1 'polypeptide(L)'
;MQDGRQVHVIERDLTEPDRIVGELLQPGGYLKLIELGLEDCVEKIDAQRVFGYALFMDGKHTRLSYPLEKFHSDVAGRSFHNGRFIQRMRDKAASLPNVQLEQGTVVSLLEDKGTFRGVQYKTKDGQELKAFAPLTIVCDGCFSNLRRSLCNPKVRTIGIAGY
;
A
#
# COMPACT_ATOMS: atom_id res chain seq x y z
N MET A 1 -0.72 2.39 -18.72
CA MET A 1 -1.28 3.12 -17.57
C MET A 1 -2.09 4.28 -18.13
N GLN A 2 -3.42 4.20 -18.06
CA GLN A 2 -4.27 4.51 -19.23
C GLN A 2 -5.34 5.60 -19.04
N ASP A 3 -5.50 6.18 -17.85
CA ASP A 3 -6.66 7.05 -17.58
C ASP A 3 -6.38 8.57 -17.70
N GLY A 4 -5.15 8.98 -18.01
CA GLY A 4 -4.79 10.38 -18.30
C GLY A 4 -4.76 11.35 -17.10
N ARG A 5 -4.90 10.87 -15.86
CA ARG A 5 -4.89 11.71 -14.65
C ARG A 5 -3.48 12.17 -14.27
N GLN A 6 -3.29 13.43 -13.90
CA GLN A 6 -2.07 13.92 -13.24
C GLN A 6 -2.13 13.56 -11.75
N VAL A 7 -1.10 12.90 -11.23
CA VAL A 7 -1.07 12.36 -9.86
C VAL A 7 0.17 12.86 -9.14
N HIS A 8 -0.01 13.41 -7.95
CA HIS A 8 1.07 13.79 -7.04
C HIS A 8 0.98 12.91 -5.79
N VAL A 9 2.02 12.10 -5.56
CA VAL A 9 2.14 11.19 -4.43
C VAL A 9 3.15 11.78 -3.45
N ILE A 10 2.73 11.97 -2.20
CA ILE A 10 3.57 12.49 -1.12
C ILE A 10 3.75 11.37 -0.10
N GLU A 11 4.97 10.85 0.02
CA GLU A 11 5.34 9.78 0.94
C GLU A 11 6.39 10.27 1.92
N ARG A 12 6.24 9.94 3.20
CA ARG A 12 7.15 10.42 4.26
C ARG A 12 8.56 9.92 4.05
N ASP A 13 8.70 8.66 3.63
CA ASP A 13 9.99 8.03 3.41
C ASP A 13 10.00 7.12 2.17
N LEU A 14 10.81 7.51 1.18
CA LEU A 14 10.98 6.78 -0.08
C LEU A 14 12.06 5.70 -0.02
N THR A 15 12.79 5.58 1.09
CA THR A 15 13.72 4.45 1.26
C THR A 15 12.96 3.13 1.36
N GLU A 16 13.67 2.01 1.19
CA GLU A 16 13.08 0.68 1.30
C GLU A 16 12.53 0.49 2.72
N PRO A 17 11.23 0.19 2.89
CA PRO A 17 10.66 -0.05 4.21
C PRO A 17 11.21 -1.34 4.84
N ASP A 18 11.74 -1.24 6.05
CA ASP A 18 12.12 -2.40 6.86
C ASP A 18 10.99 -2.75 7.84
N ARG A 19 10.13 -3.71 7.46
CA ARG A 19 8.95 -4.12 8.23
C ARG A 19 8.60 -5.59 7.99
N ILE A 20 8.12 -6.26 9.04
CA ILE A 20 7.67 -7.66 9.00
C ILE A 20 6.22 -7.86 8.53
N VAL A 21 5.45 -6.77 8.39
CA VAL A 21 4.02 -6.84 8.06
C VAL A 21 3.86 -6.82 6.55
N GLY A 22 2.91 -7.58 5.99
CA GLY A 22 2.58 -7.51 4.55
C GLY A 22 3.47 -8.35 3.64
N GLU A 23 4.14 -9.36 4.18
CA GLU A 23 5.05 -10.25 3.44
C GLU A 23 4.38 -11.44 2.76
N LEU A 24 3.04 -11.48 2.74
CA LEU A 24 2.25 -12.51 2.05
C LEU A 24 1.06 -11.90 1.31
N LEU A 25 1.11 -11.98 -0.02
CA LEU A 25 0.01 -11.67 -0.92
C LEU A 25 -0.81 -12.93 -1.19
N GLN A 26 -2.10 -12.90 -0.88
CA GLN A 26 -3.03 -13.99 -1.17
C GLN A 26 -3.21 -14.18 -2.68
N PRO A 27 -3.64 -15.36 -3.17
CA PRO A 27 -3.88 -15.58 -4.60
C PRO A 27 -4.82 -14.54 -5.23
N GLY A 28 -5.88 -14.13 -4.51
CA GLY A 28 -6.78 -13.08 -4.97
C GLY A 28 -6.12 -11.70 -5.12
N GLY A 29 -5.16 -11.38 -4.24
CA GLY A 29 -4.36 -10.16 -4.36
C GLY A 29 -3.41 -10.21 -5.55
N TYR A 30 -2.79 -11.37 -5.82
CA TYR A 30 -1.95 -11.57 -7.00
C TYR A 30 -2.77 -11.47 -8.30
N LEU A 31 -3.96 -12.06 -8.35
CA LEU A 31 -4.90 -11.89 -9.46
C LEU A 31 -5.22 -10.42 -9.73
N LYS A 32 -5.38 -9.61 -8.66
CA LYS A 32 -5.63 -8.17 -8.81
C LYS A 32 -4.41 -7.42 -9.36
N LEU A 33 -3.18 -7.84 -9.03
CA LEU A 33 -1.99 -7.28 -9.66
C LEU A 33 -1.97 -7.56 -11.16
N ILE A 34 -2.30 -8.80 -11.59
CA ILE A 34 -2.40 -9.16 -13.01
C ILE A 34 -3.45 -8.30 -13.71
N GLU A 35 -4.65 -8.16 -13.13
CA GLU A 35 -5.72 -7.33 -13.68
C GLU A 35 -5.30 -5.86 -13.88
N LEU A 36 -4.43 -5.35 -13.00
CA LEU A 36 -3.90 -3.99 -13.04
C LEU A 36 -2.62 -3.84 -13.89
N GLY A 37 -2.04 -4.92 -14.40
CA GLY A 37 -0.76 -4.92 -15.12
C GLY A 37 0.44 -4.59 -14.21
N LEU A 38 0.40 -5.08 -12.96
CA LEU A 38 1.38 -4.84 -11.89
C LEU A 38 2.01 -6.13 -11.37
N GLU A 39 1.77 -7.26 -12.02
CA GLU A 39 2.32 -8.57 -11.64
C GLU A 39 3.85 -8.61 -11.70
N ASP A 40 4.49 -7.81 -12.55
CA ASP A 40 5.94 -7.71 -12.65
C ASP A 40 6.60 -7.08 -11.40
N CYS A 41 5.81 -6.46 -10.52
CA CYS A 41 6.27 -5.93 -9.24
C CYS A 41 6.62 -7.02 -8.22
N VAL A 42 6.15 -8.27 -8.40
CA VAL A 42 6.57 -9.41 -7.57
C VAL A 42 7.70 -10.22 -8.18
N GLU A 43 8.19 -9.85 -9.36
CA GLU A 43 9.34 -10.52 -9.99
C GLU A 43 10.66 -9.94 -9.49
N LYS A 44 11.76 -10.70 -9.60
CA LYS A 44 13.14 -10.27 -9.25
C LYS A 44 13.29 -9.67 -7.84
N ILE A 45 12.37 -9.96 -6.92
CA ILE A 45 12.43 -9.58 -5.50
C ILE A 45 12.57 -10.81 -4.58
N ASP A 46 12.88 -11.97 -5.17
CA ASP A 46 12.94 -13.27 -4.49
C ASP A 46 11.58 -13.71 -3.91
N ALA A 47 10.49 -13.37 -4.61
CA ALA A 47 9.15 -13.78 -4.19
C ALA A 47 8.95 -15.29 -4.35
N GLN A 48 8.48 -15.92 -3.28
CA GLN A 48 8.17 -17.34 -3.21
C GLN A 48 6.69 -17.60 -3.51
N ARG A 49 6.41 -18.62 -4.31
CA ARG A 49 5.02 -19.05 -4.56
C ARG A 49 4.48 -19.78 -3.34
N VAL A 50 3.27 -19.42 -2.93
CA VAL A 50 2.58 -20.03 -1.77
C VAL A 50 1.32 -20.73 -2.26
N PHE A 51 1.28 -22.05 -2.12
CA PHE A 51 0.20 -22.89 -2.63
C PHE A 51 -0.90 -23.21 -1.59
N GLY A 52 -0.68 -22.80 -0.34
CA GLY A 52 -1.57 -23.08 0.76
C GLY A 52 -0.82 -23.00 2.09
N TYR A 53 -1.40 -23.62 3.11
CA TYR A 53 -0.88 -23.60 4.48
C TYR A 53 -0.68 -25.01 5.01
N ALA A 54 0.30 -25.17 5.90
CA ALA A 54 0.36 -26.30 6.81
C ALA A 54 -0.09 -25.83 8.19
N LEU A 55 -1.07 -26.53 8.78
CA LEU A 55 -1.56 -26.25 10.12
C LEU A 55 -1.03 -27.32 11.08
N PHE A 56 -0.49 -26.88 12.20
CA PHE A 56 0.02 -27.74 13.27
C PHE A 56 -0.66 -27.34 14.58
N MET A 57 -1.27 -28.29 15.28
CA MET A 57 -1.94 -28.06 16.55
C MET A 57 -1.96 -29.36 17.38
N ASP A 58 -1.48 -29.30 18.62
CA ASP A 58 -1.49 -30.43 19.57
C ASP A 58 -0.93 -31.75 18.99
N GLY A 59 0.20 -31.67 18.28
CA GLY A 59 0.84 -32.83 17.64
C GLY A 59 0.14 -33.34 16.38
N LYS A 60 -1.01 -32.77 16.01
CA LYS A 60 -1.72 -33.05 14.74
C LYS A 60 -1.27 -32.06 13.68
N HIS A 61 -1.28 -32.49 12.43
CA HIS A 61 -1.02 -31.61 11.29
C HIS A 61 -1.97 -31.89 10.13
N THR A 62 -2.24 -30.86 9.34
CA THR A 62 -2.96 -30.96 8.07
C THR A 62 -2.43 -29.93 7.08
N ARG A 63 -2.67 -30.16 5.79
CA ARG A 63 -2.33 -29.22 4.72
C ARG A 63 -3.62 -28.69 4.10
N LEU A 64 -3.71 -27.37 3.98
CA LEU A 64 -4.81 -26.67 3.33
C LEU A 64 -4.28 -26.04 2.03
N SER A 65 -4.59 -26.66 0.90
CA SER A 65 -4.28 -26.10 -0.42
C SER A 65 -5.25 -24.98 -0.77
N TYR A 66 -4.79 -23.96 -1.48
CA TYR A 66 -5.69 -22.98 -2.08
C TYR A 66 -6.52 -23.65 -3.21
N PRO A 67 -7.81 -23.30 -3.37
CA PRO A 67 -8.67 -23.84 -4.44
C PRO A 67 -8.38 -23.14 -5.76
N LEU A 68 -7.35 -23.60 -6.49
CA LEU A 68 -6.79 -22.91 -7.66
C LEU A 68 -7.05 -23.61 -9.00
N GLU A 69 -7.85 -24.68 -9.01
CA GLU A 69 -8.03 -25.58 -10.16
C GLU A 69 -8.61 -24.88 -11.40
N LYS A 70 -9.34 -23.77 -11.19
CA LYS A 70 -9.98 -22.98 -12.25
C LYS A 70 -9.13 -21.82 -12.75
N PHE A 71 -7.93 -21.63 -12.21
CA PHE A 71 -7.06 -20.50 -12.53
C PHE A 71 -5.84 -20.94 -13.33
N HIS A 72 -5.18 -19.98 -13.99
CA HIS A 72 -3.93 -20.23 -14.68
C HIS A 72 -2.87 -20.79 -13.71
N SER A 73 -2.00 -21.69 -14.19
CA SER A 73 -1.05 -22.44 -13.35
C SER A 73 -0.05 -21.56 -12.60
N ASP A 74 0.13 -20.30 -13.01
CA ASP A 74 0.98 -19.32 -12.33
C ASP A 74 0.30 -18.70 -11.09
N VAL A 75 -1.04 -18.69 -11.05
CA VAL A 75 -1.80 -18.13 -9.93
C VAL A 75 -1.52 -18.94 -8.67
N ALA A 76 -0.96 -18.27 -7.68
CA ALA A 76 -0.72 -18.76 -6.32
C ALA A 76 -0.49 -17.54 -5.42
N GLY A 77 -0.44 -17.74 -4.11
CA GLY A 77 0.05 -16.70 -3.22
C GLY A 77 1.49 -16.32 -3.55
N ARG A 78 1.94 -15.16 -3.07
CA ARG A 78 3.32 -14.70 -3.18
C ARG A 78 3.80 -14.25 -1.82
N SER A 79 4.89 -14.82 -1.33
CA SER A 79 5.58 -14.31 -0.15
C SER A 79 6.87 -13.62 -0.57
N PHE A 80 7.22 -12.50 0.06
CA PHE A 80 8.37 -11.68 -0.31
C PHE A 80 8.74 -10.75 0.85
N HIS A 81 9.93 -10.18 0.81
CA HIS A 81 10.26 -9.03 1.65
C HIS A 81 9.41 -7.83 1.24
N ASN A 82 8.63 -7.28 2.18
CA ASN A 82 7.70 -6.19 1.90
C ASN A 82 8.43 -4.97 1.29
N GLY A 83 9.58 -4.59 1.86
CA GLY A 83 10.36 -3.45 1.39
C GLY A 83 10.62 -3.48 -0.12
N ARG A 84 11.11 -4.63 -0.61
CA ARG A 84 11.38 -4.85 -2.04
C ARG A 84 10.13 -4.73 -2.90
N PHE A 85 9.00 -5.29 -2.47
CA PHE A 85 7.73 -5.18 -3.18
C PHE A 85 7.25 -3.72 -3.28
N ILE A 86 7.32 -2.97 -2.17
CA ILE A 86 6.96 -1.55 -2.15
C ILE A 86 7.87 -0.72 -3.06
N GLN A 87 9.17 -1.01 -3.09
CA GLN A 87 10.08 -0.31 -4.01
C GLN A 87 9.74 -0.61 -5.48
N ARG A 88 9.44 -1.86 -5.85
CA ARG A 88 8.99 -2.17 -7.22
C ARG A 88 7.72 -1.41 -7.61
N MET A 89 6.75 -1.32 -6.69
CA MET A 89 5.51 -0.56 -6.92
C MET A 89 5.78 0.94 -7.08
N ARG A 90 6.68 1.52 -6.27
CA ARG A 90 7.09 2.93 -6.36
C ARG A 90 7.83 3.22 -7.66
N ASP A 91 8.79 2.37 -8.04
CA ASP A 91 9.53 2.49 -9.30
C ASP A 91 8.59 2.45 -10.51
N LYS A 92 7.64 1.50 -10.50
CA LYS A 92 6.62 1.38 -11.55
C LYS A 92 5.76 2.64 -11.63
N ALA A 93 5.29 3.16 -10.50
CA ALA A 93 4.50 4.38 -10.45
C ALA A 93 5.30 5.61 -10.94
N ALA A 94 6.54 5.78 -10.47
CA ALA A 94 7.42 6.89 -10.83
C ALA A 94 7.90 6.85 -12.29
N SER A 95 7.88 5.68 -12.94
CA SER A 95 8.17 5.56 -14.37
C SER A 95 7.11 6.21 -15.26
N LEU A 96 5.96 6.59 -14.71
CA LEU A 96 4.90 7.26 -15.45
C LEU A 96 5.11 8.76 -15.60
N PRO A 97 4.90 9.32 -16.81
CA PRO A 97 5.10 10.76 -17.05
C PRO A 97 4.08 11.64 -16.34
N ASN A 98 2.94 11.08 -15.93
CA ASN A 98 1.84 11.77 -15.25
C ASN A 98 1.83 11.54 -13.73
N VAL A 99 2.88 10.95 -13.17
CA VAL A 99 3.03 10.72 -11.73
C VAL A 99 4.25 11.48 -11.23
N GLN A 100 4.03 12.35 -10.25
CA GLN A 100 5.08 12.98 -9.46
C GLN A 100 5.13 12.28 -8.10
N LEU A 101 6.22 11.58 -7.80
CA LEU A 101 6.48 10.98 -6.50
C LEU A 101 7.44 11.87 -5.72
N GLU A 102 7.01 12.36 -4.56
CA GLU A 102 7.75 13.32 -3.74
C GLU A 102 7.89 12.84 -2.29
N GLN A 103 9.07 13.04 -1.71
CA GLN A 103 9.30 12.77 -0.30
C GLN A 103 8.85 13.95 0.57
N GLY A 104 7.81 13.74 1.37
CA GLY A 104 7.27 14.74 2.28
C GLY A 104 6.27 14.14 3.26
N THR A 105 6.05 14.82 4.39
CA THR A 105 5.07 14.39 5.41
C THR A 105 3.84 15.28 5.34
N VAL A 106 2.69 14.72 4.93
CA VAL A 106 1.41 15.43 5.00
C VAL A 106 1.04 15.69 6.46
N VAL A 107 0.73 16.94 6.78
CA VAL A 107 0.39 17.39 8.15
C VAL A 107 -1.10 17.66 8.31
N SER A 108 -1.78 18.14 7.27
CA SER A 108 -3.21 18.45 7.33
C SER A 108 -3.86 18.45 5.94
N LEU A 109 -5.19 18.28 5.92
CA LEU A 109 -6.01 18.51 4.74
C LEU A 109 -6.39 19.99 4.66
N LEU A 110 -6.37 20.53 3.45
CA LEU A 110 -6.86 21.89 3.18
C LEU A 110 -8.35 21.81 2.88
N GLU A 111 -9.17 22.38 3.75
CA GLU A 111 -10.63 22.38 3.63
C GLU A 111 -11.14 23.81 3.40
N ASP A 112 -12.02 23.96 2.41
CA ASP A 112 -12.77 25.19 2.15
C ASP A 112 -14.26 24.86 2.07
N LYS A 113 -15.06 25.42 2.98
CA LYS A 113 -16.54 25.27 3.04
C LYS A 113 -17.01 23.81 2.93
N GLY A 114 -16.41 22.91 3.71
CA GLY A 114 -16.78 21.48 3.70
C GLY A 114 -16.19 20.67 2.54
N THR A 115 -15.38 21.28 1.67
CA THR A 115 -14.76 20.62 0.53
C THR A 115 -13.24 20.58 0.69
N PHE A 116 -12.65 19.39 0.64
CA PHE A 116 -11.19 19.25 0.60
C PHE A 116 -10.65 19.74 -0.75
N ARG A 117 -9.64 20.62 -0.70
CA ARG A 117 -9.00 21.25 -1.86
C ARG A 117 -7.54 20.81 -2.05
N GLY A 118 -7.00 20.01 -1.14
CA GLY A 118 -5.62 19.57 -1.18
C GLY A 118 -5.05 19.26 0.19
N VAL A 119 -3.73 19.38 0.31
CA VAL A 119 -2.97 19.04 1.52
C VAL A 119 -1.90 20.09 1.83
N GLN A 120 -1.59 20.25 3.11
CA GLN A 120 -0.36 20.88 3.57
C GLN A 120 0.62 19.78 3.98
N TYR A 121 1.87 19.90 3.59
CA TYR A 121 2.91 18.92 3.88
C TYR A 121 4.26 19.59 4.17
N LYS A 122 5.14 18.85 4.82
CA LYS A 122 6.52 19.24 5.11
C LYS A 122 7.48 18.49 4.21
N THR A 123 8.36 19.19 3.50
CA THR A 123 9.46 18.57 2.76
C THR A 123 10.48 17.96 3.73
N LYS A 124 11.42 17.16 3.21
CA LYS A 124 12.53 16.61 3.99
C LYS A 124 13.36 17.69 4.71
N ASP A 125 13.45 18.88 4.12
CA ASP A 125 14.18 20.04 4.67
C ASP A 125 13.34 20.87 5.66
N GLY A 126 12.13 20.41 5.98
CA GLY A 126 11.23 21.04 6.93
C GLY A 126 10.42 22.22 6.37
N GLN A 127 10.49 22.50 5.06
CA GLN A 127 9.69 23.54 4.43
C GLN A 127 8.22 23.14 4.39
N GLU A 128 7.33 24.03 4.79
CA GLU A 128 5.88 23.83 4.70
C GLU A 128 5.37 24.27 3.33
N LEU A 129 4.81 23.32 2.59
CA LEU A 129 4.26 23.51 1.25
C LEU A 129 2.79 23.10 1.21
N LYS A 130 2.09 23.53 0.16
CA LYS A 130 0.70 23.17 -0.13
C LYS A 130 0.61 22.56 -1.52
N ALA A 131 -0.12 21.46 -1.65
CA ALA A 131 -0.49 20.86 -2.92
C ALA A 131 -2.02 20.88 -3.05
N PHE A 132 -2.52 21.37 -4.19
CA PHE A 132 -3.95 21.48 -4.46
C PHE A 132 -4.38 20.47 -5.51
N ALA A 133 -5.51 19.80 -5.28
CA ALA A 133 -6.06 18.82 -6.21
C ALA A 133 -7.59 18.76 -6.07
N PRO A 134 -8.33 18.46 -7.16
CA PRO A 134 -9.77 18.26 -7.10
C PRO A 134 -10.18 16.99 -6.34
N LEU A 135 -9.27 16.03 -6.19
CA LEU A 135 -9.46 14.80 -5.42
C LEU A 135 -8.19 14.53 -4.61
N THR A 136 -8.36 14.27 -3.31
CA THR A 136 -7.28 13.85 -2.40
C THR A 136 -7.59 12.44 -1.91
N ILE A 137 -6.65 11.51 -2.09
CA ILE A 137 -6.78 10.12 -1.62
C ILE A 137 -5.82 9.92 -0.44
N VAL A 138 -6.36 9.58 0.73
CA VAL A 138 -5.56 9.35 1.94
C VAL A 138 -5.27 7.85 2.09
N CYS A 139 -4.00 7.49 1.97
CA CYS A 139 -3.50 6.11 2.07
C CYS A 139 -2.31 5.97 3.05
N ASP A 140 -2.34 6.70 4.18
CA ASP A 140 -1.23 6.81 5.16
C ASP A 140 -1.16 5.65 6.19
N GLY A 141 -1.78 4.51 5.87
CA GLY A 141 -1.63 3.26 6.62
C GLY A 141 -2.41 3.18 7.95
N CYS A 142 -2.12 2.14 8.74
CA CYS A 142 -2.89 1.81 9.94
C CYS A 142 -2.78 2.87 11.07
N PHE A 143 -1.68 3.62 11.10
CA PHE A 143 -1.39 4.72 12.02
C PHE A 143 -1.73 6.10 11.43
N SER A 144 -2.70 6.14 10.52
CA SER A 144 -3.15 7.39 9.88
C SER A 144 -3.37 8.52 10.88
N ASN A 145 -2.74 9.67 10.61
CA ASN A 145 -2.92 10.90 11.38
C ASN A 145 -4.19 11.66 10.97
N LEU A 146 -4.68 11.41 9.74
CA LEU A 146 -5.81 12.11 9.14
C LEU A 146 -7.14 11.37 9.34
N ARG A 147 -7.11 10.08 9.67
CA ARG A 147 -8.33 9.27 9.82
C ARG A 147 -9.35 9.87 10.79
N ARG A 148 -8.92 10.50 11.89
CA ARG A 148 -9.84 11.06 12.90
C ARG A 148 -10.66 12.25 12.39
N SER A 149 -10.14 13.03 11.44
CA SER A 149 -10.90 14.14 10.84
C SER A 149 -11.83 13.67 9.71
N LEU A 150 -11.58 12.49 9.16
CA LEU A 150 -12.31 11.95 8.00
C LEU A 150 -13.42 10.95 8.35
N CYS A 151 -13.38 10.34 9.53
CA CYS A 151 -14.37 9.34 9.91
C CYS A 151 -14.76 9.44 11.38
N ASN A 152 -16.04 9.20 11.65
CA ASN A 152 -16.52 8.90 13.00
C ASN A 152 -16.59 7.37 13.15
N PRO A 153 -15.63 6.73 13.84
CA PRO A 153 -15.58 5.28 13.90
C PRO A 153 -16.80 4.73 14.67
N LYS A 154 -17.49 3.75 14.09
CA LYS A 154 -18.61 3.04 14.75
C LYS A 154 -18.15 2.04 15.81
N VAL A 155 -16.85 1.86 15.99
CA VAL A 155 -16.23 0.96 16.95
C VAL A 155 -15.23 1.76 17.78
N ARG A 156 -15.29 1.61 19.11
CA ARG A 156 -14.41 2.31 20.05
C ARG A 156 -12.97 1.83 19.87
N THR A 157 -12.13 2.66 19.27
CA THR A 157 -10.68 2.40 19.22
C THR A 157 -10.05 2.72 20.57
N ILE A 158 -9.55 1.71 21.29
CA ILE A 158 -8.66 1.92 22.43
C ILE A 158 -7.28 2.25 21.84
N GLY A 159 -6.85 3.49 21.98
CA GLY A 159 -5.48 3.88 21.62
C GLY A 159 -4.51 3.20 22.59
N ILE A 160 -3.68 2.30 22.08
CA ILE A 160 -2.50 1.85 22.83
C ILE A 160 -1.50 3.01 22.75
N ALA A 161 -1.47 3.84 23.79
CA ALA A 161 -0.46 4.88 23.92
C ALA A 161 0.87 4.23 24.30
N GLY A 162 1.90 4.42 23.47
CA GLY A 162 3.30 4.26 23.86
C GLY A 162 3.89 2.85 23.78
N TYR A 163 4.75 2.65 22.77
CA TYR A 163 6.17 2.43 23.04
C TYR A 163 6.92 3.67 22.54
#